data_AF-A0A183FM28-F1
#
_entry.id   AF-A0A183FM28-F1
#
_cell.length_a   1.000
_cell.length_b   1.000
_cell.length_c   1.000
_cell.angle_alpha   90.00
_cell.angle_beta   90.00
_cell.angle_gamma   90.00
#
_symmetry.space_group_name_H-M   'P 1'
#
loop_
_entity.id
_entity.type
_entity.pdbx_description
1 polymer ?
#
loop_
_entity_poly.entity_id
_entity_poly.type
_entity_poly.pdbx_seq_one_letter_code
_entity_poly.pdbx_strand_id
1 'polypeptide(L)'
;MREVRLRWYGYVLRGKEDSVRKIGLNFEVIGKRPRGRPKQHWAETLHMNFKVAGIHPELALDLERWRRDIRIADPATLRDKR
;
A
#
# COMPACT_ATOMS: atom_id res chain seq x y z
N MET A 1 -0.40 -10.25 -5.66
CA MET A 1 0.72 -9.48 -5.02
C MET A 1 0.31 -8.08 -4.54
N ARG A 2 -0.62 -7.40 -5.22
CA ARG A 2 -1.08 -6.06 -4.84
C ARG A 2 -1.79 -6.09 -3.48
N GLU A 3 -2.70 -7.04 -3.30
CA GLU A 3 -3.44 -7.20 -2.06
C GLU A 3 -2.52 -7.38 -0.85
N VAL A 4 -1.45 -8.17 -0.96
CA VAL A 4 -0.48 -8.37 0.13
C VAL A 4 0.17 -7.04 0.55
N ARG A 5 0.54 -6.20 -0.43
CA ARG A 5 1.12 -4.86 -0.15
C ARG A 5 0.11 -3.93 0.49
N LEU A 6 -1.15 -3.94 0.04
CA LEU A 6 -2.21 -3.15 0.66
C LEU A 6 -2.54 -3.68 2.08
N ARG A 7 -2.64 -5.00 2.29
CA ARG A 7 -2.78 -5.58 3.64
C ARG A 7 -1.68 -5.10 4.58
N TRP A 8 -0.42 -5.10 4.13
CA TRP A 8 0.71 -4.57 4.90
C TRP A 8 0.54 -3.08 5.19
N TYR A 9 0.17 -2.25 4.20
CA TYR A 9 -0.09 -0.83 4.42
C TYR A 9 -1.14 -0.59 5.49
N GLY A 10 -2.29 -1.28 5.42
CA GLY A 10 -3.34 -1.11 6.42
C GLY A 10 -2.91 -1.57 7.81
N TYR A 11 -2.10 -2.63 7.90
CA TYR A 11 -1.49 -3.03 9.17
C TYR A 11 -0.58 -1.93 9.73
N VAL A 12 0.27 -1.33 8.90
CA VAL A 12 1.17 -0.26 9.32
C VAL A 12 0.40 1.00 9.71
N LEU A 13 -0.59 1.42 8.92
CA LEU A 13 -1.35 2.65 9.16
C LEU A 13 -2.15 2.61 10.48
N ARG A 14 -2.76 1.46 10.79
CA ARG A 14 -3.49 1.23 12.06
C ARG A 14 -2.56 0.90 13.24
N GLY A 15 -1.27 0.72 12.97
CA GLY A 15 -0.27 0.48 14.00
C GLY A 15 0.03 1.73 14.83
N LYS A 16 0.81 1.51 15.89
CA LYS A 16 1.27 2.57 16.81
C LYS A 16 2.09 3.63 16.06
N GLU A 17 1.90 4.89 16.40
CA GLU A 17 2.52 6.04 15.71
C GLU A 17 4.05 6.01 15.75
N ASP A 18 4.60 5.65 16.91
CA ASP A 18 6.04 5.53 17.16
C ASP A 18 6.65 4.22 16.64
N SER A 19 5.86 3.36 15.98
CA SER A 19 6.39 2.14 15.42
C SER A 19 7.35 2.43 14.26
N VAL A 20 8.49 1.75 14.23
CA VAL A 20 9.50 1.88 13.17
C VAL A 20 8.89 1.74 11.77
N ARG A 21 7.89 0.87 11.62
CA ARG A 21 7.19 0.66 10.34
C ARG A 21 6.40 1.88 9.90
N LYS A 22 5.70 2.56 10.82
CA LYS A 22 4.89 3.74 10.52
C LYS A 22 5.76 4.97 10.30
N ILE A 23 6.81 5.14 11.11
CA ILE A 23 7.86 6.13 10.87
C ILE A 23 8.49 5.93 9.49
N GLY A 24 8.93 4.71 9.17
CA GLY A 24 9.55 4.40 7.88
C GLY A 24 8.61 4.52 6.67
N LEU A 25 7.31 4.32 6.86
CA LEU A 25 6.30 4.54 5.82
C LEU A 25 6.18 6.04 5.47
N ASN A 26 6.26 6.91 6.47
CA ASN A 26 6.15 8.37 6.32
C ASN A 26 7.51 9.06 6.12
N PHE A 27 8.61 8.30 6.14
CA PHE A 27 9.96 8.86 6.06
C PHE A 27 10.27 9.38 4.66
N GLU A 28 10.54 10.68 4.57
CA GLU A 28 11.00 11.33 3.34
C GLU A 28 12.54 11.38 3.30
N VAL A 29 13.13 10.85 2.23
CA VAL A 29 14.58 10.91 2.04
C VAL A 29 14.93 12.27 1.43
N ILE A 30 15.49 13.17 2.23
CA ILE A 30 15.98 14.47 1.78
C ILE A 30 17.28 14.28 0.99
N GLY A 31 17.31 14.77 -0.25
CA GLY A 31 18.51 14.80 -1.09
C GLY A 31 18.30 14.30 -2.52
N LYS A 32 19.27 14.56 -3.40
CA LYS A 32 19.25 14.07 -4.79
C LYS A 32 19.78 12.64 -4.84
N ARG A 33 18.97 11.71 -5.33
CA ARG A 33 19.38 10.32 -5.54
C ARG A 33 20.32 10.21 -6.76
N PRO A 34 21.43 9.43 -6.68
CA PRO A 34 22.34 9.25 -7.80
C PRO A 34 21.66 8.60 -9.02
N ARG A 35 22.15 8.94 -10.22
CA ARG A 35 21.67 8.39 -11.50
C ARG A 35 21.93 6.87 -11.57
N GLY A 36 20.98 6.11 -12.13
CA GLY A 36 21.18 4.71 -12.52
C GLY A 36 20.23 3.70 -11.86
N ARG A 37 19.78 3.92 -10.62
CA ARG A 37 18.81 3.02 -9.97
C ARG A 37 17.38 3.35 -10.41
N PRO A 38 16.50 2.36 -10.66
CA PRO A 38 15.08 2.60 -10.86
C PRO A 38 14.52 3.47 -9.73
N LYS A 39 13.71 4.47 -10.09
CA LYS A 39 13.14 5.46 -9.16
C LYS A 39 12.19 4.86 -8.12
N GLN A 40 11.80 3.61 -8.32
CA GLN A 40 10.68 2.98 -7.63
C GLN A 40 10.87 2.94 -6.12
N HIS A 41 10.24 3.89 -5.43
CA HIS A 41 10.14 3.89 -3.98
C HIS A 41 8.90 3.12 -3.51
N TRP A 42 8.91 2.72 -2.25
CA TRP A 42 7.79 1.97 -1.67
C TRP A 42 6.48 2.76 -1.68
N ALA A 43 6.53 4.06 -1.39
CA ALA A 43 5.37 4.92 -1.53
C ALA A 43 4.90 5.11 -2.99
N GLU A 44 5.78 5.13 -4.00
CA GLU A 44 5.39 5.15 -5.43
C GLU A 44 4.66 3.86 -5.81
N THR A 45 5.18 2.72 -5.33
CA THR A 45 4.56 1.41 -5.56
C THR A 45 3.19 1.33 -4.90
N LEU A 46 3.05 1.86 -3.67
CA LEU A 46 1.77 1.95 -2.97
C LEU A 46 0.81 2.88 -3.69
N HIS A 47 1.26 4.07 -4.10
CA HIS A 47 0.47 5.02 -4.88
C HIS A 47 -0.10 4.39 -6.15
N MET A 48 0.71 3.65 -6.90
CA MET A 48 0.21 2.92 -8.07
C MET A 48 -0.74 1.79 -7.70
N ASN A 49 -0.52 1.06 -6.60
CA ASN A 49 -1.47 0.04 -6.15
C ASN A 49 -2.83 0.65 -5.79
N PHE A 50 -2.85 1.80 -5.11
CA PHE A 50 -4.06 2.55 -4.79
C PHE A 50 -4.77 3.02 -6.05
N LYS A 51 -4.04 3.64 -6.97
CA LYS A 51 -4.58 4.13 -8.24
C LYS A 51 -5.22 3.01 -9.06
N VAL A 52 -4.55 1.86 -9.19
CA VAL A 52 -5.12 0.74 -9.96
C VAL A 52 -6.28 0.06 -9.22
N ALA A 53 -6.27 0.08 -7.89
CA ALA A 53 -7.37 -0.46 -7.09
C ALA A 53 -8.59 0.49 -7.00
N GLY A 54 -8.42 1.78 -7.29
CA GLY A 54 -9.46 2.79 -7.07
C GLY A 54 -9.77 3.02 -5.57
N ILE A 55 -8.81 2.74 -4.69
CA ILE A 55 -8.99 2.80 -3.23
C ILE A 55 -8.29 4.03 -2.67
N HIS A 56 -9.01 4.79 -1.84
CA HIS A 56 -8.40 5.87 -1.06
C HIS A 56 -7.60 5.31 0.13
N PRO A 57 -6.33 5.75 0.36
CA PRO A 57 -5.50 5.22 1.44
C PRO A 57 -6.11 5.34 2.85
N GLU A 58 -6.87 6.42 3.10
CA GLU A 58 -7.55 6.69 4.37
C GLU A 58 -8.61 5.64 4.73
N LEU A 59 -9.17 4.94 3.74
CA LEU A 59 -10.09 3.82 3.98
C LEU A 59 -9.43 2.69 4.77
N ALA A 60 -8.10 2.64 4.83
CA ALA A 60 -7.40 1.68 5.66
C ALA A 60 -7.66 1.85 7.17
N LEU A 61 -8.25 2.95 7.62
CA LEU A 61 -8.69 3.11 9.02
C LEU A 61 -9.96 2.30 9.31
N ASP A 62 -10.84 2.13 8.32
CA ASP A 62 -12.03 1.25 8.42
C ASP A 62 -11.63 -0.19 8.03
N LEU A 63 -11.49 -1.06 9.02
CA LEU A 63 -11.04 -2.44 8.79
C LEU A 63 -11.98 -3.24 7.89
N GLU A 64 -13.29 -3.03 7.99
CA GLU A 64 -14.28 -3.81 7.25
C GLU A 64 -14.31 -3.40 5.78
N ARG A 65 -14.39 -2.08 5.51
CA ARG A 65 -14.30 -1.55 4.14
C ARG A 65 -12.95 -1.89 3.53
N TRP A 66 -11.86 -1.75 4.28
CA TRP A 66 -10.52 -2.08 3.81
C TRP A 66 -10.39 -3.52 3.34
N ARG A 67 -10.86 -4.50 4.13
CA ARG A 67 -10.77 -5.93 3.76
C ARG A 67 -11.57 -6.25 2.50
N ARG A 68 -12.72 -5.62 2.30
CA ARG A 68 -13.56 -5.81 1.12
C ARG A 68 -12.85 -5.26 -0.13
N ASP A 69 -12.38 -4.03 -0.05
CA ASP A 69 -11.90 -3.31 -1.23
C ASP A 69 -10.55 -3.85 -1.71
N ILE A 70 -9.62 -4.18 -0.79
CA ILE A 70 -8.31 -4.72 -1.18
C ILE A 70 -8.39 -6.13 -1.78
N ARG A 71 -9.44 -6.91 -1.44
CA ARG A 71 -9.68 -8.24 -2.00
C ARG A 71 -10.23 -8.15 -3.42
N ILE A 72 -11.09 -7.17 -3.69
CA ILE A 72 -11.56 -6.86 -5.05
C ILE A 72 -10.40 -6.38 -5.94
N ALA A 73 -9.42 -5.70 -5.35
CA ALA A 73 -8.26 -5.15 -6.06
C ALA A 73 -7.26 -6.19 -6.61
N ASP A 74 -7.38 -7.48 -6.25
CA ASP A 74 -6.59 -8.58 -6.83
C ASP A 74 -7.49 -9.46 -7.74
N PRO A 75 -7.48 -9.22 -9.07
CA PRO A 75 -8.33 -9.94 -10.02
C PRO A 75 -7.97 -11.43 -10.15
N ALA A 76 -6.86 -11.89 -9.56
CA ALA A 76 -6.54 -13.32 -9.48
C ALA A 76 -7.63 -14.09 -8.71
N THR A 77 -8.29 -13.46 -7.72
CA THR A 77 -9.40 -14.07 -6.97
C THR A 77 -10.69 -14.21 -7.78
N LEU A 78 -10.81 -13.51 -8.91
CA LEU A 78 -11.93 -13.61 -9.84
C LEU A 78 -11.73 -14.69 -10.92
N ARG A 79 -10.49 -15.18 -11.11
CA ARG A 79 -10.18 -16.24 -12.09
C ARG A 79 -10.55 -17.65 -11.62
N ASP A 80 -10.68 -17.84 -10.31
CA ASP A 80 -10.92 -19.15 -9.67
C ASP A 80 -12.42 -19.51 -9.55
N LYS A 81 -13.28 -18.76 -10.25
CA LYS A 81 -14.75 -18.93 -10.23
C LYS A 81 -15.30 -19.34 -11.60
N ARG A 82 -14.60 -20.21 -12.34
CA ARG A 82 -15.06 -20.71 -13.64
C ARG A 82 -15.16 -22.22 -13.66
#